data_AF-A0A1Y1MSJ1-F1
#
_entry.id   AF-A0A1Y1MSJ1-F1
#
_cell.length_a   1.000
_cell.length_b   1.000
_cell.length_c   1.000
_cell.angle_alpha   90.00
_cell.angle_beta   90.00
_cell.angle_gamma   90.00
#
_symmetry.space_group_name_H-M   'P 1'
#
loop_
_entity.id
_entity.type
_entity.pdbx_description
1 polymer ?
#
loop_
_entity_poly.entity_id
_entity_poly.type
_entity_poly.pdbx_seq_one_letter_code
_entity_poly.pdbx_strand_id
1 'polypeptide(L)'
;LMFRADSNRLCRFLELSALGVRLAAEGSYHGKEGYLHIQSSKGLDFRRVLTPAKVIARHSRKWFLVRQSYIVCVESPENMNIYDVYLVDSKFSISSKKNALQQIGSKDKAKEIDLTVEAPSQKHHTLTLHTSERKVRLFSRYQSVMKQFEDSINEMLKQTAWYEKKRFGSFAPVRNGVFAQWLV
;
A
#
# COMPACT_ATOMS: atom_id res chain seq x y z
N LEU A 1 -0.87 3.78 28.30
CA LEU A 1 0.09 4.56 27.49
C LEU A 1 0.54 3.69 26.32
N MET A 2 -0.09 3.83 25.15
CA MET A 2 0.21 3.02 23.96
C MET A 2 1.55 3.49 23.36
N PHE A 3 2.36 2.57 22.81
CA PHE A 3 3.66 2.84 22.16
C PHE A 3 4.86 3.18 23.07
N ARG A 4 4.97 2.51 24.23
CA ARG A 4 6.28 2.33 24.89
C ARG A 4 7.16 1.38 24.07
N ALA A 5 8.48 1.46 24.21
CA ALA A 5 9.44 0.66 23.43
C ALA A 5 9.11 -0.85 23.43
N ASP A 6 8.67 -1.39 24.57
CA ASP A 6 8.26 -2.80 24.70
C ASP A 6 6.93 -3.09 23.98
N SER A 7 5.98 -2.16 24.03
CA SER A 7 4.67 -2.27 23.37
C SER A 7 4.78 -2.21 21.84
N ASN A 8 5.83 -1.61 21.28
CA ASN A 8 6.00 -1.49 19.82
C ASN A 8 6.11 -2.86 19.14
N ARG A 9 6.62 -3.89 19.83
CA ARG A 9 6.65 -5.25 19.30
C ARG A 9 5.25 -5.83 19.15
N LEU A 10 4.40 -5.66 20.17
CA LEU A 10 3.00 -6.10 20.12
C LEU A 10 2.21 -5.33 19.08
N CYS A 11 2.36 -4.01 19.00
CA CYS A 11 1.70 -3.20 17.98
C CYS A 11 2.10 -3.63 16.56
N ARG A 12 3.39 -3.94 16.32
CA ARG A 12 3.84 -4.47 15.02
C ARG A 12 3.25 -5.84 14.70
N PHE A 13 3.12 -6.72 15.71
CA PHE A 13 2.51 -8.04 15.55
C PHE A 13 1.02 -7.96 15.24
N LEU A 14 0.30 -7.09 15.95
CA LEU A 14 -1.13 -6.82 15.75
C LEU A 14 -1.41 -5.93 14.53
N GLU A 15 -0.36 -5.51 13.81
CA GLU A 15 -0.46 -4.61 12.66
C GLU A 15 -1.16 -3.29 12.98
N LEU A 16 -0.89 -2.76 14.17
CA LEU A 16 -1.42 -1.49 14.67
C LEU A 16 -0.34 -0.41 14.62
N SER A 17 -0.67 0.73 14.03
CA SER A 17 0.14 1.95 14.09
C SER A 17 -0.54 3.07 14.88
N ALA A 18 0.27 3.99 15.39
CA ALA A 18 -0.20 5.21 16.07
C ALA A 18 -1.07 6.06 15.14
N LEU A 19 -0.68 6.17 13.87
CA LEU A 19 -1.45 6.86 12.85
C LEU A 19 -2.79 6.14 12.58
N GLY A 20 -2.75 4.81 12.44
CA GLY A 20 -3.93 3.96 12.27
C GLY A 20 -4.97 4.17 13.37
N VAL A 21 -4.53 4.10 14.63
CA VAL A 21 -5.39 4.32 15.81
C VAL A 21 -5.95 5.74 15.84
N ARG A 22 -5.14 6.77 15.56
CA ARG A 22 -5.62 8.16 15.51
C ARG A 22 -6.71 8.34 14.45
N LEU A 23 -6.48 7.82 13.25
CA LEU A 23 -7.43 7.95 12.15
C LEU A 23 -8.64 7.02 12.32
N ALA A 24 -8.58 5.99 13.17
CA ALA A 24 -9.74 5.12 13.43
C ALA A 24 -10.92 5.90 14.05
N ALA A 25 -10.65 7.02 14.73
CA ALA A 25 -11.67 7.91 15.25
C ALA A 25 -12.58 8.52 14.16
N GLU A 26 -12.14 8.57 12.89
CA GLU A 26 -12.94 9.07 11.78
C GLU A 26 -14.04 8.11 11.32
N GLY A 27 -14.01 6.83 11.76
CA GLY A 27 -15.01 5.82 11.38
C GLY A 27 -15.00 5.44 9.89
N SER A 28 -13.97 5.83 9.14
CA SER A 28 -13.79 5.49 7.72
C SER A 28 -13.20 4.09 7.52
N TYR A 29 -13.28 3.55 6.30
CA TYR A 29 -12.66 2.27 5.98
C TYR A 29 -11.18 2.26 6.39
N HIS A 30 -10.85 1.23 7.16
CA HIS A 30 -9.53 0.95 7.67
C HIS A 30 -9.10 -0.41 7.12
N GLY A 31 -8.21 -0.37 6.14
CA GLY A 31 -7.72 -1.56 5.46
C GLY A 31 -6.48 -2.15 6.13
N LYS A 32 -5.72 -2.90 5.33
CA LYS A 32 -4.49 -3.54 5.76
C LYS A 32 -3.42 -2.52 6.13
N GLU A 33 -2.76 -2.77 7.26
CA GLU A 33 -1.55 -2.08 7.68
C GLU A 33 -0.35 -3.04 7.68
N GLY A 34 0.86 -2.50 7.49
CA GLY A 34 2.07 -3.30 7.57
C GLY A 34 3.27 -2.76 6.82
N TYR A 35 4.41 -3.41 7.00
CA TYR A 35 5.64 -3.01 6.32
C TYR A 35 5.68 -3.44 4.85
N LEU A 36 5.94 -2.47 3.96
CA LEU A 36 6.30 -2.72 2.58
C LEU A 36 7.58 -1.94 2.22
N HIS A 37 8.29 -2.40 1.20
CA HIS A 37 9.46 -1.72 0.68
C HIS A 37 9.12 -0.99 -0.61
N ILE A 38 9.58 0.26 -0.73
CA ILE A 38 9.46 1.03 -1.96
C ILE A 38 10.62 0.64 -2.88
N GLN A 39 10.29 0.08 -4.04
CA GLN A 39 11.28 -0.18 -5.07
C GLN A 39 11.49 1.09 -5.91
N SER A 40 12.69 1.67 -5.79
CA SER A 40 13.10 2.77 -6.66
C SER A 40 12.94 2.40 -8.13
N SER A 41 12.38 3.32 -8.93
CA SER A 41 12.34 3.17 -10.38
C SER A 41 13.77 3.08 -10.92
N LYS A 42 13.95 2.30 -11.99
CA LYS A 42 15.23 2.14 -12.72
C LYS A 42 15.50 3.39 -13.57
N GLY A 43 15.43 4.58 -12.99
CA GLY A 43 15.89 5.82 -13.62
C GLY A 43 17.40 5.95 -13.49
N LEU A 44 18.01 6.68 -14.42
CA LEU A 44 19.42 7.05 -14.42
C LEU A 44 19.68 8.09 -13.31
N ASP A 45 19.55 7.66 -12.07
CA ASP A 45 19.81 8.52 -10.91
C ASP A 45 21.33 8.53 -10.68
N PHE A 46 22.04 9.33 -11.48
CA PHE A 46 23.50 9.57 -11.37
C PHE A 46 23.93 10.01 -9.94
N ARG A 47 22.97 10.38 -9.09
CA ARG A 47 23.16 10.74 -7.67
C ARG A 47 23.40 9.54 -6.75
N ARG A 48 23.27 8.29 -7.23
CA ARG A 48 23.59 7.08 -6.44
C ARG A 48 25.02 7.07 -5.91
N VAL A 49 25.95 7.67 -6.64
CA VAL A 49 27.37 7.75 -6.27
C VAL A 49 27.64 8.93 -5.31
N LEU A 50 26.88 10.02 -5.42
CA LEU A 50 27.11 11.25 -4.65
C LEU A 50 26.45 11.30 -3.27
N THR A 51 25.37 10.54 -3.02
CA THR A 51 24.67 10.55 -1.72
C THR A 51 24.15 9.16 -1.32
N PRO A 52 25.04 8.23 -0.91
CA PRO A 52 24.67 6.84 -0.59
C PRO A 52 23.67 6.75 0.57
N ALA A 53 23.77 7.62 1.59
CA ALA A 53 22.84 7.67 2.71
C ALA A 53 21.38 7.96 2.27
N LYS A 54 21.19 8.86 1.29
CA LYS A 54 19.86 9.18 0.75
C LYS A 54 19.28 8.04 -0.08
N VAL A 55 20.14 7.21 -0.69
CA VAL A 55 19.71 6.02 -1.43
C VAL A 55 19.26 4.92 -0.47
N ILE A 56 20.02 4.67 0.60
CA ILE A 56 19.69 3.65 1.62
C ILE A 56 18.38 4.03 2.32
N ALA A 57 18.21 5.30 2.70
CA ALA A 57 16.97 5.78 3.31
C ALA A 57 15.74 5.57 2.40
N ARG A 58 15.88 5.72 1.08
CA ARG A 58 14.80 5.45 0.10
C ARG A 58 14.47 3.96 -0.04
N HIS A 59 15.44 3.09 0.21
CA HIS A 59 15.25 1.63 0.15
C HIS A 59 14.84 1.01 1.49
N SER A 60 14.61 1.82 2.52
CA SER A 60 14.09 1.36 3.80
C SER A 60 12.64 0.87 3.68
N ARG A 61 12.26 -0.09 4.53
CA ARG A 61 10.86 -0.47 4.70
C ARG A 61 10.09 0.69 5.32
N LYS A 62 8.89 0.94 4.81
CA LYS A 62 7.96 1.93 5.36
C LYS A 62 6.70 1.20 5.81
N TRP A 63 6.02 1.74 6.82
CA TRP A 63 4.72 1.23 7.27
C TRP A 63 3.64 1.82 6.38
N PHE A 64 2.89 0.98 5.69
CA PHE A 64 1.80 1.37 4.81
C PHE A 64 0.46 1.14 5.51
N LEU A 65 -0.49 2.02 5.24
CA LEU A 65 -1.85 1.97 5.75
C LEU A 65 -2.81 2.23 4.60
N VAL A 66 -3.72 1.30 4.34
CA VAL A 66 -4.79 1.48 3.35
C VAL A 66 -6.00 2.11 4.05
N ARG A 67 -6.48 3.25 3.55
CA ARG A 67 -7.65 3.98 4.08
C ARG A 67 -8.72 4.16 3.00
N GLN A 68 -9.89 4.70 3.35
CA GLN A 68 -11.04 4.84 2.44
C GLN A 68 -10.73 5.39 1.03
N SER A 69 -9.89 6.42 0.89
CA SER A 69 -9.66 7.10 -0.40
C SER A 69 -8.18 7.35 -0.70
N TYR A 70 -7.29 6.82 0.11
CA TYR A 70 -5.86 7.03 -0.02
C TYR A 70 -5.08 5.93 0.70
N ILE A 71 -3.81 5.78 0.32
CA ILE A 71 -2.85 4.91 0.99
C ILE A 71 -1.76 5.80 1.56
N VAL A 72 -1.52 5.74 2.86
CA VAL A 72 -0.45 6.50 3.53
C VAL A 72 0.73 5.60 3.78
N CYS A 73 1.93 6.16 3.73
CA CYS A 73 3.07 5.51 4.35
C CYS A 73 3.79 6.41 5.35
N VAL A 74 4.35 5.74 6.35
CA VAL A 74 5.05 6.31 7.51
C VAL A 74 6.38 5.59 7.64
N GLU A 75 7.38 6.25 8.22
CA GLU A 75 8.68 5.61 8.47
C GLU A 75 8.62 4.43 9.44
N SER A 76 7.82 4.54 10.50
CA SER A 76 7.65 3.48 11.50
C SER A 76 6.25 3.58 12.12
N PRO A 77 5.65 2.46 12.58
CA PRO A 77 4.27 2.43 13.09
C PRO A 77 4.06 3.27 14.36
N GLU A 78 5.14 3.53 15.10
CA GLU A 78 5.16 4.42 16.27
C GLU A 78 5.15 5.91 15.90
N ASN A 79 5.53 6.25 14.66
CA ASN A 79 5.61 7.64 14.21
C ASN A 79 4.25 8.10 13.67
N MET A 80 3.94 9.38 13.84
CA MET A 80 2.76 10.03 13.29
C MET A 80 3.08 10.88 12.05
N ASN A 81 4.36 11.09 11.76
CA ASN A 81 4.82 11.89 10.64
C ASN A 81 4.63 11.13 9.33
N ILE A 82 3.81 11.69 8.45
CA ILE A 82 3.53 11.13 7.13
C ILE A 82 4.78 11.25 6.26
N TYR A 83 5.20 10.13 5.65
CA TYR A 83 6.27 10.12 4.67
C TYR A 83 5.73 10.43 3.28
N ASP A 84 4.64 9.77 2.87
CA ASP A 84 4.03 9.96 1.57
C ASP A 84 2.56 9.51 1.56
N VAL A 85 1.78 10.03 0.61
CA VAL A 85 0.35 9.70 0.43
C VAL A 85 0.06 9.41 -1.03
N TYR A 86 -0.58 8.27 -1.30
CA TYR A 86 -1.08 7.89 -2.61
C TYR A 86 -2.60 8.06 -2.63
N LEU A 87 -3.06 9.09 -3.34
CA LEU A 87 -4.48 9.36 -3.48
C LEU A 87 -5.11 8.39 -4.49
N VAL A 88 -6.33 7.95 -4.20
CA VAL A 88 -7.14 7.20 -5.15
C VAL A 88 -7.82 8.18 -6.08
N ASP A 89 -7.65 7.96 -7.37
CA ASP A 89 -8.31 8.71 -8.43
C ASP A 89 -9.02 7.76 -9.42
N SER A 90 -9.70 8.32 -10.41
CA SER A 90 -10.39 7.54 -11.45
C SER A 90 -9.47 6.73 -12.37
N LYS A 91 -8.16 7.03 -12.36
CA LYS A 91 -7.14 6.31 -13.14
C LYS A 91 -6.36 5.32 -12.27
N PHE A 92 -6.75 5.16 -11.01
CA PHE A 92 -6.03 4.35 -10.06
C PHE A 92 -6.05 2.90 -10.51
N SER A 93 -4.90 2.24 -10.53
CA SER A 93 -4.84 0.82 -10.83
C SER A 93 -3.71 0.15 -10.09
N ILE A 94 -3.91 -1.12 -9.78
CA ILE A 94 -2.90 -1.97 -9.18
C ILE A 94 -2.50 -3.07 -10.16
N SER A 95 -1.20 -3.33 -10.28
CA SER A 95 -0.69 -4.45 -11.06
C SER A 95 0.22 -5.33 -10.21
N SER A 96 -0.19 -6.59 -10.06
CA SER A 96 0.55 -7.62 -9.37
C SER A 96 1.35 -8.43 -10.40
N LYS A 97 2.68 -8.55 -10.21
CA LYS A 97 3.49 -9.38 -11.11
C LYS A 97 3.28 -10.85 -10.76
N LYS A 98 2.37 -11.51 -11.48
CA LYS A 98 2.22 -12.97 -11.44
C LYS A 98 3.17 -13.59 -12.48
N ASN A 99 4.06 -14.48 -12.04
CA ASN A 99 4.97 -15.17 -12.96
C ASN A 99 4.14 -16.11 -13.86
N ALA A 100 3.98 -15.76 -15.14
CA ALA A 100 3.19 -16.54 -16.10
C ALA A 100 3.65 -18.01 -16.21
N LEU A 101 4.93 -18.29 -16.00
CA LEU A 101 5.48 -19.65 -15.98
C LEU A 101 4.92 -20.55 -14.87
N GLN A 102 4.49 -19.99 -13.73
CA GLN A 102 3.90 -20.78 -12.64
C GLN A 102 2.45 -21.18 -12.96
N GLN A 103 1.71 -20.38 -13.72
CA GLN A 103 0.32 -20.69 -14.10
C GLN A 103 0.25 -21.93 -15.02
N ILE A 104 1.28 -22.15 -15.84
CA ILE A 104 1.36 -23.30 -16.75
C ILE A 104 1.68 -24.59 -15.96
N GLY A 105 2.63 -24.55 -15.02
CA GLY A 105 3.00 -25.72 -14.20
C GLY A 105 2.04 -26.07 -13.06
N SER A 106 1.10 -25.19 -12.71
CA SER A 106 0.14 -25.42 -11.61
C SER A 106 -1.09 -26.23 -12.03
N LYS A 107 -1.40 -26.28 -13.34
CA LYS A 107 -2.54 -27.08 -13.84
C LYS A 107 -2.31 -28.59 -13.73
N ASP A 108 -1.05 -29.03 -13.77
CA ASP A 108 -0.70 -30.46 -13.72
C ASP A 108 -0.34 -30.98 -12.32
N LYS A 109 -0.20 -30.10 -11.31
CA LYS A 109 0.19 -30.45 -9.92
C LYS A 109 -0.97 -30.32 -8.91
N ALA A 110 -2.20 -30.57 -9.34
CA ALA A 110 -3.36 -30.62 -8.45
C ALA A 110 -3.51 -31.96 -7.69
N LYS A 111 -2.45 -32.78 -7.61
CA LYS A 111 -2.45 -34.04 -6.86
C LYS A 111 -1.27 -34.03 -5.88
N GLU A 112 -1.64 -34.13 -4.60
CA GLU A 112 -0.80 -34.28 -3.41
C GLU A 112 0.00 -33.05 -2.96
N ILE A 113 -0.59 -32.33 -1.99
CA ILE A 113 0.05 -31.25 -1.24
C ILE A 113 0.64 -31.88 0.02
N ASP A 114 1.94 -32.18 0.01
CA ASP A 114 2.66 -32.62 1.21
C ASP A 114 2.91 -31.39 2.12
N LEU A 115 2.28 -31.37 3.30
CA LEU A 115 2.31 -30.25 4.26
C LEU A 115 3.70 -30.06 4.91
N THR A 116 4.64 -30.95 4.64
CA THR A 116 5.97 -31.00 5.29
C THR A 116 7.07 -30.31 4.49
N VAL A 117 6.82 -29.96 3.22
CA VAL A 117 7.84 -29.37 2.35
C VAL A 117 7.57 -27.87 2.18
N GLU A 118 8.41 -27.05 2.82
CA GLU A 118 8.43 -25.60 2.58
C GLU A 118 8.71 -25.34 1.09
N ALA A 119 7.75 -24.73 0.40
CA ALA A 119 7.93 -24.33 -0.99
C ALA A 119 9.17 -23.44 -1.13
N PRO A 120 10.00 -23.61 -2.18
CA PRO A 120 11.22 -22.83 -2.35
C PRO A 120 10.90 -21.33 -2.33
N SER A 121 11.70 -20.56 -1.57
CA SER A 121 11.46 -19.14 -1.32
C SER A 121 11.22 -18.39 -2.63
N GLN A 122 9.96 -18.06 -2.90
CA GLN A 122 9.61 -17.37 -4.12
C GLN A 122 10.22 -15.95 -4.10
N LYS A 123 10.71 -15.51 -5.25
CA LYS A 123 11.21 -14.14 -5.46
C LYS A 123 10.16 -13.13 -4.96
N HIS A 124 10.63 -12.00 -4.42
CA HIS A 124 9.79 -10.95 -3.82
C HIS A 124 8.49 -10.68 -4.60
N HIS A 125 7.36 -10.77 -3.90
CA HIS A 125 6.06 -10.43 -4.47
C HIS A 125 5.98 -8.92 -4.62
N THR A 126 5.66 -8.50 -5.84
CA THR A 126 5.71 -7.09 -6.25
C THR A 126 4.32 -6.63 -6.65
N LEU A 127 3.88 -5.53 -6.03
CA LEU A 127 2.65 -4.81 -6.36
C LEU A 127 3.02 -3.43 -6.88
N THR A 128 2.47 -3.03 -8.01
CA THR A 128 2.71 -1.68 -8.55
C THR A 128 1.42 -0.88 -8.48
N LEU A 129 1.48 0.25 -7.77
CA LEU A 129 0.44 1.24 -7.69
C LEU A 129 0.62 2.23 -8.85
N HIS A 130 -0.46 2.48 -9.58
CA HIS A 130 -0.54 3.46 -10.63
C HIS A 130 -1.60 4.49 -10.25
N THR A 131 -1.19 5.76 -10.23
CA THR A 131 -2.04 6.94 -10.04
C THR A 131 -1.90 7.84 -11.28
N SER A 132 -2.74 8.85 -11.45
CA SER A 132 -2.52 9.87 -12.50
C SER A 132 -1.19 10.60 -12.39
N GLU A 133 -0.70 10.80 -11.16
CA GLU A 133 0.53 11.56 -10.91
C GLU A 133 1.79 10.70 -11.07
N ARG A 134 1.76 9.46 -10.58
CA ARG A 134 2.96 8.63 -10.48
C ARG A 134 2.69 7.13 -10.44
N LYS A 135 3.76 6.38 -10.70
CA LYS A 135 3.83 4.93 -10.59
C LYS A 135 4.81 4.54 -9.50
N VAL A 136 4.36 3.76 -8.52
CA VAL A 136 5.18 3.31 -7.39
C VAL A 136 5.13 1.81 -7.31
N ARG A 137 6.29 1.19 -7.18
CA ARG A 137 6.41 -0.26 -7.07
C ARG A 137 6.76 -0.64 -5.64
N LEU A 138 5.95 -1.49 -5.06
CA LEU A 138 6.07 -1.99 -3.70
C LEU A 138 6.46 -3.47 -3.74
N PHE A 139 7.26 -3.91 -2.78
CA PHE A 139 7.55 -5.33 -2.61
C PHE A 139 7.53 -5.74 -1.14
N SER A 140 7.19 -7.01 -0.92
CA SER A 140 7.26 -7.67 0.38
C SER A 140 8.09 -8.94 0.28
N ARG A 141 8.64 -9.37 1.42
CA ARG A 141 9.27 -10.69 1.56
C ARG A 141 8.21 -11.80 1.58
N TYR A 142 7.07 -11.53 2.21
CA TYR A 142 5.99 -12.51 2.37
C TYR A 142 4.92 -12.30 1.30
N GLN A 143 4.57 -13.39 0.60
CA GLN A 143 3.52 -13.41 -0.43
C GLN A 143 2.14 -13.12 0.17
N SER A 144 1.84 -13.72 1.32
CA SER A 144 0.57 -13.58 2.03
C SER A 144 0.28 -12.11 2.36
N VAL A 145 1.27 -11.40 2.90
CA VAL A 145 1.18 -9.97 3.19
C VAL A 145 0.85 -9.18 1.93
N MET A 146 1.54 -9.44 0.82
CA MET A 146 1.27 -8.72 -0.42
C MET A 146 -0.15 -8.98 -0.95
N LYS A 147 -0.62 -10.22 -0.88
CA LYS A 147 -1.98 -10.59 -1.27
C LYS A 147 -3.03 -9.89 -0.40
N GLN A 148 -2.83 -9.84 0.93
CA GLN A 148 -3.71 -9.13 1.85
C GLN A 148 -3.79 -7.63 1.54
N PHE A 149 -2.66 -7.02 1.14
CA PHE A 149 -2.65 -5.63 0.67
C PHE A 149 -3.42 -5.47 -0.65
N GLU A 150 -3.23 -6.37 -1.62
CA GLU A 150 -3.97 -6.37 -2.89
C GLU A 150 -5.49 -6.49 -2.64
N ASP A 151 -5.91 -7.44 -1.80
CA ASP A 151 -7.31 -7.66 -1.44
C ASP A 151 -7.91 -6.44 -0.72
N SER A 152 -7.18 -5.85 0.24
CA SER A 152 -7.64 -4.68 0.98
C SER A 152 -7.74 -3.42 0.11
N ILE A 153 -6.84 -3.24 -0.86
CA ILE A 153 -6.93 -2.15 -1.83
C ILE A 153 -8.12 -2.38 -2.76
N ASN A 154 -8.34 -3.61 -3.24
CA ASN A 154 -9.50 -3.93 -4.07
C ASN A 154 -10.82 -3.69 -3.34
N GLU A 155 -10.89 -4.00 -2.04
CA GLU A 155 -12.06 -3.71 -1.21
C GLU A 155 -12.28 -2.21 -1.04
N MET A 156 -11.21 -1.45 -0.74
CA MET A 156 -11.24 0.02 -0.69
C MET A 156 -11.79 0.61 -2.01
N LEU A 157 -11.31 0.14 -3.16
CA LEU A 157 -11.73 0.65 -4.47
C LEU A 157 -13.22 0.40 -4.76
N LYS A 158 -13.80 -0.67 -4.22
CA LYS A 158 -15.24 -0.96 -4.36
C LYS A 158 -16.11 0.00 -3.53
N GLN A 159 -15.58 0.49 -2.40
CA GLN A 159 -16.34 1.32 -1.47
C GLN A 159 -16.17 2.82 -1.75
N THR A 160 -15.07 3.23 -2.35
CA THR A 160 -14.71 4.64 -2.47
C THR A 160 -15.32 5.27 -3.72
N ALA A 161 -16.14 6.31 -3.51
CA ALA A 161 -16.63 7.09 -4.63
C ALA A 161 -15.48 7.66 -5.46
N TRP A 162 -14.34 8.03 -4.86
CA TRP A 162 -13.20 8.65 -5.55
C TRP A 162 -12.66 7.87 -6.77
N TYR A 163 -12.80 6.54 -6.78
CA TYR A 163 -12.36 5.69 -7.87
C TYR A 163 -13.27 5.79 -9.11
N GLU A 164 -14.53 6.17 -8.94
CA GLU A 164 -15.49 6.24 -10.04
C GLU A 164 -15.21 7.40 -11.00
N LYS A 165 -15.65 7.23 -12.25
CA LYS A 165 -15.57 8.29 -13.27
C LYS A 165 -16.44 9.48 -12.87
N LYS A 166 -15.87 10.68 -12.91
CA LYS A 166 -16.53 11.91 -12.47
C LYS A 166 -17.16 12.70 -13.61
N ARG A 167 -18.21 13.47 -13.27
CA ARG A 167 -18.88 14.39 -14.20
C ARG A 167 -17.88 15.43 -14.69
N PHE A 168 -17.92 15.75 -15.98
CA PHE A 168 -17.03 16.73 -16.62
C PHE A 168 -15.52 16.45 -16.46
N GLY A 169 -15.14 15.20 -16.13
CA GLY A 169 -13.74 14.88 -15.85
C GLY A 169 -13.18 15.58 -14.61
N SER A 170 -14.03 15.96 -13.66
CA SER A 170 -13.57 16.57 -12.41
C SER A 170 -12.74 15.60 -11.58
N PHE A 171 -11.93 16.14 -10.66
CA PHE A 171 -11.09 15.34 -9.78
C PHE A 171 -11.87 14.70 -8.62
N ALA A 172 -12.93 15.37 -8.13
CA ALA A 172 -13.62 15.01 -6.90
C ALA A 172 -15.06 14.48 -7.14
N PRO A 173 -15.57 13.60 -6.26
CA PRO A 173 -16.97 13.19 -6.26
C PRO A 173 -17.90 14.39 -5.97
N VAL A 174 -19.16 14.26 -6.40
CA VAL A 174 -20.20 15.24 -6.08
C VAL A 174 -20.44 15.22 -4.57
N ARG A 175 -20.43 16.40 -3.95
CA ARG A 175 -20.73 16.57 -2.53
C ARG A 175 -22.07 17.29 -2.40
N ASN A 176 -23.00 16.68 -1.68
CA ASN A 176 -24.31 17.25 -1.40
C ASN A 176 -24.28 17.94 -0.03
N GLY A 177 -25.10 18.98 0.17
CA GLY A 177 -25.21 19.67 1.47
C GLY A 177 -23.95 20.46 1.87
N VAL A 178 -23.18 20.95 0.89
CA VAL A 178 -22.01 21.79 1.16
C VAL A 178 -22.47 23.21 1.47
N PHE A 179 -21.91 23.81 2.54
CA PHE A 179 -22.05 25.24 2.79
C PHE A 179 -21.28 26.00 1.69
N ALA A 180 -22.01 26.61 0.77
CA ALA A 180 -21.45 27.40 -0.32
C ALA A 180 -22.06 28.79 -0.30
N GLN A 181 -21.21 29.81 -0.36
CA GLN A 181 -21.60 31.20 -0.55
C GLN A 181 -21.12 31.65 -1.92
N TRP A 182 -22.01 32.23 -2.71
CA TRP A 182 -21.63 32.85 -3.97
C TRP A 182 -20.80 34.09 -3.67
N LEU A 183 -19.58 34.14 -4.20
CA LEU A 183 -18.82 35.38 -4.32
C LEU A 183 -19.43 36.15 -5.49
N VAL A 184 -20.25 37.15 -5.16
CA VAL A 184 -20.79 38.14 -6.10
C VAL A 184 -19.94 39.39 -6.00
#